data_AF-A0A8C1FAZ0-F1
#
_entry.id   AF-A0A8C1FAZ0-F1
#
_cell.length_a   1.000
_cell.length_b   1.000
_cell.length_c   1.000
_cell.angle_alpha   90.00
_cell.angle_beta   90.00
_cell.angle_gamma   90.00
#
_symmetry.space_group_name_H-M   'P 1'
#
loop_
_entity.id
_entity.type
_entity.pdbx_description
1 polymer ?
#
loop_
_entity_poly.entity_id
_entity_poly.type
_entity_poly.pdbx_seq_one_letter_code
_entity_poly.pdbx_strand_id
1 'polypeptide(L)'
;MSPPSARLQTKPVITCLKTFLISYSLIFWLTGVILLAVGVWGKVNLEFNLLLNSDKGTNVPYVLIGTGAIIIIFGLFGCFATCRGSPWMLKLYAMFLMLVFLAELVAGISGFIFRHEIKAVLQGAYNKAESVYSGKDNEDLDRIQRTLQCCGENNYTSWTNTEYFKNKGIPKSCCNMTAGGNCTSEELKDLNKAALVVYQRVRTLMLLNTPKSIKSLELFRNSGKKILLL
;
A
#
# COMPACT_ATOMS: atom_id res chain seq x y z
N MET A 1 -0.94 -44.04 -31.42
CA MET A 1 -1.25 -44.22 -29.98
C MET A 1 -0.24 -43.43 -29.14
N SER A 2 -0.68 -42.39 -28.44
CA SER A 2 0.12 -41.67 -27.42
C SER A 2 0.03 -42.39 -26.06
N PRO A 3 1.10 -42.43 -25.25
CA PRO A 3 1.17 -43.34 -24.09
C PRO A 3 0.21 -42.94 -22.95
N PRO A 4 -0.31 -43.91 -22.16
CA PRO A 4 -1.39 -43.68 -21.19
C PRO A 4 -0.96 -42.99 -19.87
N SER A 5 0.34 -42.76 -19.68
CA SER A 5 0.93 -42.34 -18.39
C SER A 5 0.67 -40.86 -18.04
N ALA A 6 0.52 -39.97 -19.03
CA ALA A 6 0.28 -38.54 -18.78
C ALA A 6 -1.12 -38.21 -18.22
N ARG A 7 -2.09 -39.13 -18.32
CA ARG A 7 -3.49 -38.93 -17.90
C ARG A 7 -3.75 -39.19 -16.42
N LEU A 8 -2.89 -39.94 -15.71
CA LEU A 8 -3.03 -40.18 -14.26
C LEU A 8 -2.38 -39.05 -13.42
N GLN A 9 -1.24 -38.54 -13.88
CA GLN A 9 -0.47 -37.43 -13.25
C GLN A 9 -1.22 -36.07 -13.28
N THR A 10 -2.16 -35.90 -14.21
CA THR A 10 -2.91 -34.65 -14.38
C THR A 10 -4.03 -34.46 -13.37
N LYS A 11 -4.63 -35.53 -12.83
CA LYS A 11 -5.71 -35.42 -11.82
C LYS A 11 -5.27 -34.70 -10.53
N PRO A 12 -4.17 -35.10 -9.86
CA PRO A 12 -3.72 -34.40 -8.66
C PRO A 12 -3.29 -32.95 -8.96
N VAL A 13 -2.62 -32.71 -10.09
CA VAL A 13 -2.20 -31.36 -10.52
C VAL A 13 -3.41 -30.45 -10.75
N ILE A 14 -4.45 -30.93 -11.43
CA ILE A 14 -5.69 -30.16 -11.66
C ILE A 14 -6.40 -29.86 -10.33
N THR A 15 -6.44 -30.82 -9.41
CA THR A 15 -7.01 -30.60 -8.06
C THR A 15 -6.20 -29.56 -7.29
N CYS A 16 -4.87 -29.65 -7.28
CA CYS A 16 -4.00 -28.65 -6.64
C CYS A 16 -4.22 -27.24 -7.22
N LEU A 17 -4.26 -27.12 -8.55
CA LEU A 17 -4.50 -25.84 -9.23
C LEU A 17 -5.88 -25.26 -8.88
N LYS A 18 -6.93 -26.09 -8.88
CA LYS A 18 -8.28 -25.66 -8.47
C LYS A 18 -8.33 -25.19 -7.02
N THR A 19 -7.72 -25.94 -6.10
CA THR A 19 -7.63 -25.56 -4.69
C THR A 19 -6.89 -24.24 -4.52
N PHE A 20 -5.79 -24.05 -5.24
CA PHE A 20 -5.03 -22.79 -5.24
C PHE A 20 -5.83 -21.61 -5.80
N LEU A 21 -6.59 -21.81 -6.88
CA LEU A 21 -7.45 -20.76 -7.44
C LEU A 21 -8.60 -20.40 -6.50
N ILE A 22 -9.20 -21.38 -5.81
CA ILE A 22 -10.23 -21.13 -4.79
C ILE A 22 -9.64 -20.36 -3.62
N SER A 23 -8.49 -20.78 -3.09
CA SER A 23 -7.87 -20.10 -1.95
C SER A 23 -7.49 -18.65 -2.30
N TYR A 24 -6.91 -18.41 -3.47
CA TYR A 24 -6.64 -17.08 -3.97
C TYR A 24 -7.92 -16.25 -4.10
N SER A 25 -8.98 -16.80 -4.71
CA SER A 25 -10.26 -16.08 -4.88
C SER A 25 -10.91 -15.71 -3.54
N LEU A 26 -10.80 -16.57 -2.51
CA LEU A 26 -11.28 -16.28 -1.16
C LEU A 26 -10.47 -15.17 -0.49
N ILE A 27 -9.13 -15.18 -0.64
CA ILE A 27 -8.28 -14.11 -0.11
C ILE A 27 -8.63 -12.78 -0.78
N PHE A 28 -8.80 -12.75 -2.11
CA PHE A 28 -9.24 -11.55 -2.83
C PHE A 28 -10.60 -11.06 -2.36
N TRP A 29 -11.54 -11.96 -2.16
CA TRP A 29 -12.85 -11.60 -1.63
C TRP A 29 -12.74 -10.95 -0.24
N LEU A 30 -11.95 -11.55 0.67
CA LEU A 30 -11.72 -10.99 2.01
C LEU A 30 -11.03 -9.62 1.96
N THR A 31 -10.02 -9.43 1.11
CA THR A 31 -9.36 -8.13 0.95
C THR A 31 -10.31 -7.08 0.38
N GLY A 32 -11.17 -7.46 -0.57
CA GLY A 32 -12.22 -6.59 -1.10
C GLY A 32 -13.21 -6.12 -0.03
N VAL A 33 -13.66 -7.03 0.85
CA VAL A 33 -14.54 -6.69 1.99
C VAL A 33 -13.84 -5.72 2.96
N ILE A 34 -12.58 -5.96 3.29
CA ILE A 34 -11.79 -5.07 4.15
C ILE A 34 -11.63 -3.69 3.51
N LEU A 35 -11.29 -3.62 2.22
CA LEU A 35 -11.13 -2.36 1.50
C LEU A 35 -12.45 -1.56 1.43
N LEU A 36 -13.56 -2.25 1.19
CA LEU A 36 -14.88 -1.62 1.19
C LEU A 36 -15.23 -1.08 2.58
N ALA A 37 -15.00 -1.86 3.64
CA ALA A 37 -15.24 -1.41 5.01
C ALA A 37 -14.39 -0.19 5.38
N VAL A 38 -13.10 -0.20 5.05
CA VAL A 38 -12.20 0.95 5.28
C VAL A 38 -12.62 2.17 4.43
N GLY A 39 -13.04 1.96 3.18
CA GLY A 39 -13.51 3.04 2.31
C GLY A 39 -14.79 3.70 2.83
N VAL A 40 -15.77 2.89 3.27
CA VAL A 40 -17.01 3.38 3.89
C VAL A 40 -16.72 4.11 5.19
N TRP A 41 -15.88 3.53 6.06
CA TRP A 41 -15.45 4.18 7.31
C TRP A 41 -14.79 5.54 7.03
N GLY A 42 -13.87 5.59 6.06
CA GLY A 42 -13.20 6.82 5.64
C GLY A 42 -14.16 7.86 5.07
N LYS A 43 -15.18 7.46 4.30
CA LYS A 43 -16.22 8.36 3.81
C LYS A 43 -17.01 8.98 4.96
N VAL A 44 -17.46 8.16 5.91
CA VAL A 44 -18.26 8.63 7.06
C VAL A 44 -17.46 9.65 7.89
N ASN A 45 -16.18 9.37 8.14
CA ASN A 45 -15.32 10.30 8.87
C ASN A 45 -15.10 11.60 8.09
N LEU A 46 -14.98 11.52 6.76
CA LEU A 46 -14.82 12.70 5.90
C LEU A 46 -16.08 13.58 5.89
N GLU A 47 -17.28 12.99 5.81
CA GLU A 47 -18.54 13.74 5.84
C GLU A 47 -18.75 14.44 7.19
N PHE A 48 -18.38 13.80 8.30
CA PHE A 48 -18.39 14.41 9.63
C PHE A 48 -17.46 15.63 9.70
N ASN A 49 -16.25 15.52 9.15
CA ASN A 49 -15.27 16.61 9.12
C ASN A 49 -15.70 17.78 8.21
N LEU A 50 -16.35 17.49 7.07
CA LEU A 50 -16.86 18.52 6.15
C LEU A 50 -18.02 19.33 6.73
N LEU A 51 -18.88 18.70 7.54
CA LEU A 51 -19.95 19.40 8.25
C LEU A 51 -19.43 20.35 9.32
N LEU A 52 -18.23 20.07 9.86
CA LEU A 52 -17.59 20.88 10.90
C LEU A 52 -16.62 21.94 10.33
N ASN A 53 -15.99 21.67 9.18
CA ASN A 53 -15.04 22.57 8.54
C ASN A 53 -15.22 22.55 7.00
N SER A 54 -15.46 23.72 6.39
CA SER A 54 -15.72 23.91 4.96
C SER A 54 -14.52 23.63 4.03
N ASP A 55 -13.87 22.47 4.12
CA ASP A 55 -12.70 22.15 3.30
C ASP A 55 -12.76 20.82 2.55
N LYS A 56 -12.88 20.97 1.22
CA LYS A 56 -12.73 20.02 0.10
C LYS A 56 -12.40 18.57 0.47
N GLY A 57 -13.39 17.70 0.29
CA GLY A 57 -13.26 16.25 0.42
C GLY A 57 -12.23 15.63 -0.52
N THR A 58 -11.52 14.61 -0.06
CA THR A 58 -10.60 13.83 -0.88
C THR A 58 -11.34 12.72 -1.63
N ASN A 59 -10.93 12.42 -2.87
CA ASN A 59 -11.54 11.36 -3.69
C ASN A 59 -11.12 9.94 -3.25
N VAL A 60 -10.17 9.83 -2.31
CA VAL A 60 -9.55 8.58 -1.84
C VAL A 60 -10.58 7.55 -1.36
N PRO A 61 -11.50 7.85 -0.43
CA PRO A 61 -12.49 6.87 0.04
C PRO A 61 -13.39 6.34 -1.07
N TYR A 62 -13.77 7.16 -2.05
CA TYR A 62 -14.58 6.71 -3.20
C TYR A 62 -13.84 5.72 -4.08
N VAL A 63 -12.54 5.94 -4.32
CA VAL A 63 -11.69 5.01 -5.08
C VAL A 63 -11.54 3.68 -4.32
N LEU A 64 -11.38 3.72 -2.98
CA LEU A 64 -11.32 2.52 -2.15
C LEU A 64 -12.64 1.71 -2.22
N ILE A 65 -13.79 2.37 -2.09
CA ILE A 65 -15.11 1.73 -2.17
C ILE A 65 -15.31 1.08 -3.55
N GLY A 66 -15.05 1.83 -4.62
CA GLY A 66 -15.22 1.32 -5.99
C GLY A 66 -14.32 0.11 -6.26
N THR A 67 -13.04 0.21 -5.89
CA THR A 67 -12.08 -0.88 -6.08
C THR A 67 -12.43 -2.10 -5.23
N GLY A 68 -12.81 -1.90 -3.96
CA GLY A 68 -13.24 -2.97 -3.06
C GLY A 68 -14.47 -3.73 -3.59
N ALA A 69 -15.49 -2.99 -4.08
CA ALA A 69 -16.68 -3.60 -4.66
C ALA A 69 -16.37 -4.45 -5.91
N ILE A 70 -15.51 -3.95 -6.80
CA ILE A 70 -15.06 -4.68 -7.98
C ILE A 70 -14.33 -5.98 -7.59
N ILE A 71 -13.44 -5.91 -6.60
CA ILE A 71 -12.70 -7.08 -6.10
C ILE A 71 -13.66 -8.12 -5.50
N ILE A 72 -14.68 -7.71 -4.73
CA ILE A 72 -15.68 -8.61 -4.16
C ILE A 72 -16.43 -9.35 -5.27
N ILE A 73 -16.89 -8.63 -6.30
CA ILE A 73 -17.61 -9.22 -7.44
C ILE A 73 -16.74 -10.26 -8.15
N PHE A 74 -15.47 -9.92 -8.42
CA PHE A 74 -14.54 -10.86 -9.07
C PHE A 74 -14.19 -12.05 -8.18
N GLY A 75 -14.03 -11.87 -6.87
CA GLY A 75 -13.79 -12.97 -5.93
C GLY A 75 -14.96 -13.96 -5.88
N LEU A 76 -16.21 -13.46 -5.86
CA LEU A 76 -17.41 -14.29 -5.96
C LEU A 76 -17.44 -15.05 -7.29
N PHE A 77 -17.17 -14.36 -8.40
CA PHE A 77 -17.13 -14.99 -9.72
C PHE A 77 -16.05 -16.07 -9.82
N GLY A 78 -14.87 -15.87 -9.23
CA GLY A 78 -13.80 -16.87 -9.18
C GLY A 78 -14.19 -18.13 -8.40
N CYS A 79 -14.90 -17.97 -7.27
CA CYS A 79 -15.46 -19.09 -6.52
C CYS A 79 -16.51 -19.87 -7.34
N PHE A 80 -17.48 -19.16 -7.95
CA PHE A 80 -18.50 -19.78 -8.79
C PHE A 80 -17.92 -20.49 -10.03
N ALA A 81 -16.94 -19.86 -10.70
CA ALA A 81 -16.28 -20.41 -11.87
C ALA A 81 -15.54 -21.72 -11.56
N THR A 82 -14.93 -21.82 -10.38
CA THR A 82 -14.20 -23.02 -9.98
C THR A 82 -15.14 -24.13 -9.49
N CYS A 83 -16.20 -23.78 -8.75
CA CYS A 83 -17.18 -24.74 -8.23
C CYS A 83 -18.05 -25.37 -9.33
N ARG A 84 -18.44 -24.60 -10.37
CA ARG A 84 -19.30 -25.12 -11.45
C ARG A 84 -18.60 -26.16 -12.33
N GLY A 85 -17.27 -26.32 -12.19
CA GLY A 85 -16.50 -27.37 -12.86
C GLY A 85 -16.47 -27.31 -14.38
N SER A 86 -17.09 -26.29 -14.99
CA SER A 86 -17.16 -26.12 -16.44
C SER A 86 -15.79 -25.68 -16.97
N PRO A 87 -15.20 -26.43 -17.92
CA PRO A 87 -13.90 -26.09 -18.49
C PRO A 87 -13.91 -24.74 -19.22
N TRP A 88 -15.08 -24.30 -19.72
CA TRP A 88 -15.22 -23.00 -20.38
C TRP A 88 -15.14 -21.83 -19.40
N MET A 89 -15.80 -21.94 -18.25
CA MET A 89 -15.72 -20.90 -17.20
C MET A 89 -14.34 -20.81 -16.59
N LEU A 90 -13.66 -21.95 -16.40
CA LEU A 90 -12.28 -21.96 -15.89
C LEU A 90 -11.30 -21.29 -16.87
N LYS A 91 -11.48 -21.52 -18.18
CA LYS A 91 -10.70 -20.83 -19.22
C LYS A 91 -10.94 -19.32 -19.22
N LEU A 92 -12.20 -18.90 -19.10
CA LEU A 92 -12.55 -17.47 -19.05
C LEU A 92 -11.93 -16.80 -17.81
N TYR A 93 -12.01 -17.45 -16.65
CA TYR A 93 -11.39 -16.96 -15.43
C TYR A 93 -9.86 -16.86 -15.54
N ALA A 94 -9.22 -17.88 -16.11
CA ALA A 94 -7.77 -17.85 -16.34
C ALA A 94 -7.35 -16.73 -17.33
N MET A 95 -8.13 -16.50 -18.38
CA MET A 95 -7.89 -15.40 -19.33
C MET A 95 -8.00 -14.03 -18.64
N PHE A 96 -9.01 -13.84 -17.80
CA PHE A 96 -9.16 -12.61 -17.02
C PHE A 96 -7.98 -12.38 -16.05
N LEU A 97 -7.55 -13.42 -15.32
CA LEU A 97 -6.38 -13.33 -14.44
C LEU A 97 -5.09 -12.97 -15.20
N MET A 98 -4.93 -13.51 -16.41
CA MET A 98 -3.80 -13.15 -17.27
C MET A 98 -3.84 -11.68 -17.69
N LEU A 99 -5.02 -11.14 -18.02
CA LEU A 99 -5.16 -9.72 -18.33
C LEU A 99 -4.83 -8.82 -17.13
N VAL A 100 -5.28 -9.19 -15.94
CA VAL A 100 -4.96 -8.46 -14.70
C VAL A 100 -3.45 -8.50 -14.44
N PHE A 101 -2.82 -9.66 -14.60
CA PHE A 101 -1.37 -9.79 -14.44
C PHE A 101 -0.58 -8.90 -15.41
N LEU A 102 -0.99 -8.83 -16.68
CA LEU A 102 -0.37 -7.94 -17.65
C LEU A 102 -0.58 -6.47 -17.29
N ALA A 103 -1.79 -6.10 -16.83
CA ALA A 103 -2.07 -4.74 -16.38
C ALA A 103 -1.23 -4.36 -15.15
N GLU A 104 -1.07 -5.27 -14.18
CA GLU A 104 -0.21 -5.07 -13.01
C GLU A 104 1.26 -4.95 -13.39
N LEU A 105 1.74 -5.73 -14.37
CA LEU A 105 3.10 -5.59 -14.89
C LEU A 105 3.32 -4.22 -15.52
N VAL A 106 2.40 -3.76 -16.37
CA VAL A 106 2.48 -2.42 -16.97
C VAL A 106 2.43 -1.35 -15.89
N ALA A 107 1.50 -1.43 -14.94
CA ALA A 107 1.41 -0.49 -13.82
C ALA A 107 2.68 -0.48 -12.96
N GLY A 108 3.28 -1.65 -12.69
CA GLY A 108 4.52 -1.78 -11.95
C GLY A 108 5.72 -1.15 -12.66
N ILE A 109 5.84 -1.38 -13.98
CA ILE A 109 6.88 -0.75 -14.81
C ILE A 109 6.68 0.76 -14.85
N SER A 110 5.46 1.23 -15.10
CA SER A 110 5.12 2.66 -15.08
C SER A 110 5.41 3.29 -13.72
N GLY A 111 5.07 2.62 -12.62
CA GLY A 111 5.37 3.09 -11.26
C GLY A 111 6.87 3.22 -10.99
N PHE A 112 7.68 2.31 -11.54
CA PHE A 112 9.15 2.40 -11.43
C PHE A 112 9.73 3.56 -12.25
N ILE A 113 9.24 3.77 -13.46
CA ILE A 113 9.67 4.86 -14.35
C ILE A 113 9.29 6.23 -13.75
N PHE A 114 8.03 6.39 -13.35
CA PHE A 114 7.48 7.65 -12.81
C PHE A 114 7.62 7.77 -11.29
N ARG A 115 8.53 7.03 -10.67
CA ARG A 115 8.71 7.03 -9.20
C ARG A 115 8.98 8.43 -8.63
N HIS A 116 9.66 9.28 -9.38
CA HIS A 116 10.00 10.64 -8.94
C HIS A 116 8.77 11.55 -8.93
N GLU A 117 7.92 11.45 -9.96
CA GLU A 117 6.64 12.17 -10.03
C GLU A 117 5.67 11.69 -8.95
N ILE A 118 5.53 10.38 -8.76
CA ILE A 118 4.68 9.80 -7.70
C ILE A 118 5.15 10.28 -6.33
N LYS A 119 6.47 10.32 -6.11
CA LYS A 119 7.04 10.86 -4.87
C LYS A 119 6.68 12.34 -4.70
N ALA A 120 6.81 13.16 -5.73
CA ALA A 120 6.48 14.59 -5.66
C ALA A 120 4.99 14.82 -5.34
N VAL A 121 4.09 14.06 -5.96
CA VAL A 121 2.65 14.13 -5.67
C VAL A 121 2.36 13.73 -4.22
N LEU A 122 2.96 12.62 -3.74
CA LEU A 122 2.78 12.17 -2.37
C LEU A 122 3.33 13.17 -1.36
N GLN A 123 4.49 13.75 -1.65
CA GLN A 123 5.10 14.80 -0.84
C GLN A 123 4.25 16.06 -0.78
N GLY A 124 3.72 16.53 -1.91
CA GLY A 124 2.80 17.67 -1.94
C GLY A 124 1.53 17.41 -1.12
N ALA A 125 0.96 16.21 -1.21
CA ALA A 125 -0.20 15.82 -0.41
C ALA A 125 0.13 15.79 1.10
N TYR A 126 1.30 15.27 1.47
CA TYR A 126 1.75 15.21 2.85
C TYR A 126 2.03 16.59 3.43
N ASN A 127 2.74 17.46 2.70
CA ASN A 127 3.00 18.85 3.08
C ASN A 127 1.70 19.62 3.35
N LYS A 128 0.68 19.41 2.51
CA LYS A 128 -0.65 19.99 2.73
C LYS A 128 -1.31 19.44 4.00
N ALA A 129 -1.12 18.16 4.33
CA ALA A 129 -1.62 17.60 5.57
C ALA A 129 -0.88 18.17 6.80
N GLU A 130 0.42 18.43 6.70
CA GLU A 130 1.20 19.08 7.77
C GLU A 130 0.80 20.54 7.98
N SER A 131 0.54 21.30 6.91
CA SER A 131 0.21 22.72 7.02
C SER A 131 -1.14 22.99 7.71
N VAL A 132 -2.09 22.06 7.60
CA VAL A 132 -3.42 22.15 8.23
C VAL A 132 -3.45 21.41 9.58
N TYR A 133 -2.33 20.87 10.05
CA TYR A 133 -2.28 20.10 11.28
C TYR A 133 -2.53 20.99 12.52
N SER A 134 -3.54 20.63 13.32
CA SER A 134 -3.90 21.34 14.57
C SER A 134 -3.67 20.47 15.82
N GLY A 135 -3.51 19.16 15.64
CA GLY A 135 -3.29 18.17 16.70
C GLY A 135 -4.55 17.73 17.45
N LYS A 136 -5.74 18.18 17.05
CA LYS A 136 -7.02 17.69 17.60
C LYS A 136 -7.75 16.74 16.64
N ASP A 137 -7.69 17.03 15.33
CA ASP A 137 -8.46 16.29 14.31
C ASP A 137 -7.56 15.52 13.32
N ASN A 138 -6.26 15.39 13.63
CA ASN A 138 -5.26 14.85 12.72
C ASN A 138 -4.71 13.49 13.18
N GLU A 139 -5.54 12.67 13.84
CA GLU A 139 -5.14 11.35 14.34
C GLU A 139 -4.61 10.44 13.21
N ASP A 140 -5.10 10.61 11.98
CA ASP A 140 -4.64 9.86 10.82
C ASP A 140 -3.18 10.16 10.48
N LEU A 141 -2.74 11.43 10.57
CA LEU A 141 -1.35 11.80 10.32
C LEU A 141 -0.44 11.28 11.43
N ASP A 142 -0.90 11.37 12.68
CA ASP A 142 -0.21 10.81 13.84
C ASP A 142 -0.04 9.29 13.71
N ARG A 143 -1.09 8.60 13.24
CA ARG A 143 -1.06 7.16 13.01
C ARG A 143 -0.11 6.79 11.89
N ILE A 144 -0.12 7.53 10.78
CA ILE A 144 0.84 7.34 9.69
C ILE A 144 2.28 7.50 10.20
N GLN A 145 2.56 8.56 10.96
CA GLN A 145 3.89 8.84 11.52
C GLN A 145 4.36 7.74 12.47
N ARG A 146 3.48 7.25 13.36
CA ARG A 146 3.80 6.15 14.29
C ARG A 146 3.98 4.81 13.56
N THR A 147 3.08 4.47 12.64
CA THR A 147 3.11 3.20 11.90
C THR A 147 4.29 3.13 10.94
N LEU A 148 4.61 4.22 10.25
CA LEU A 148 5.75 4.28 9.34
C LEU A 148 7.04 4.70 10.05
N GLN A 149 6.99 5.09 11.32
CA GLN A 149 8.13 5.59 12.08
C GLN A 149 8.87 6.69 11.31
N CYS A 150 8.11 7.72 10.89
CA CYS A 150 8.59 8.88 10.15
C CYS A 150 8.14 10.19 10.79
N CYS A 151 8.82 11.28 10.43
CA CYS A 151 8.46 12.63 10.83
C CYS A 151 8.75 13.62 9.71
N GLY A 152 7.75 14.39 9.29
CA GLY A 152 7.94 15.37 8.23
C GLY A 152 7.66 14.83 6.82
N GLU A 153 7.35 15.73 5.89
CA GLU A 153 7.33 15.45 4.44
C GLU A 153 8.68 14.90 3.93
N ASN A 154 9.78 15.50 4.40
CA ASN A 154 11.14 15.11 4.05
C ASN A 154 11.96 14.76 5.29
N ASN A 155 11.84 15.58 6.33
CA ASN A 155 12.52 15.41 7.61
C ASN A 155 11.73 16.13 8.71
N TYR A 156 12.07 15.89 9.98
CA TYR A 156 11.42 16.52 11.13
C TYR A 156 11.46 18.06 11.07
N THR A 157 12.41 18.65 10.34
CA THR A 157 12.49 20.09 10.08
C THR A 157 11.35 20.63 9.22
N SER A 158 10.62 19.80 8.46
CA SER A 158 9.42 20.22 7.72
C SER A 158 8.38 20.89 8.62
N TRP A 159 8.32 20.49 9.89
CA TRP A 159 7.42 21.05 10.89
C TRP A 159 7.68 22.53 11.18
N THR A 160 8.89 23.07 11.00
CA THR A 160 9.20 24.47 11.33
C THR A 160 8.38 25.47 10.52
N ASN A 161 7.90 25.07 9.35
CA ASN A 161 7.09 25.89 8.46
C ASN A 161 5.59 25.87 8.82
N THR A 162 5.18 25.03 9.78
CA THR A 162 3.78 24.89 10.19
C THR A 162 3.41 25.84 11.33
N GLU A 163 2.14 26.24 11.41
CA GLU A 163 1.64 27.04 12.52
C GLU A 163 1.64 26.27 13.84
N TYR A 164 1.46 24.95 13.78
CA TYR A 164 1.53 24.06 14.92
C TYR A 164 2.87 24.13 15.67
N PHE A 165 3.98 24.14 14.93
CA PHE A 165 5.32 24.15 15.52
C PHE A 165 5.58 25.38 16.39
N LYS A 166 5.07 26.55 15.99
CA LYS A 166 5.24 27.81 16.76
C LYS A 166 4.73 27.68 18.20
N ASN A 167 3.64 26.94 18.39
CA ASN A 167 2.98 26.81 19.69
C ASN A 167 3.44 25.57 20.46
N LYS A 168 3.56 24.42 19.78
CA LYS A 168 3.73 23.11 20.42
C LYS A 168 4.99 22.34 20.01
N GLY A 169 5.78 22.84 19.07
CA GLY A 169 6.93 22.13 18.51
C GLY A 169 6.51 20.97 17.60
N ILE A 170 7.37 19.97 17.48
CA ILE A 170 7.13 18.77 16.66
C ILE A 170 6.07 17.86 17.33
N PRO A 171 5.15 17.24 16.58
CA PRO A 171 4.18 16.30 17.14
C PRO A 171 4.82 15.13 17.88
N LYS A 172 4.19 14.69 18.99
CA LYS A 172 4.66 13.53 19.77
C LYS A 172 4.60 12.22 18.99
N SER A 173 3.77 12.12 17.96
CA SER A 173 3.72 11.00 17.01
C SER A 173 5.03 10.76 16.28
N CYS A 174 5.88 11.78 16.15
CA CYS A 174 7.23 11.67 15.59
C CYS A 174 8.28 11.08 16.56
N CYS A 175 7.93 10.88 17.82
CA CYS A 175 8.87 10.45 18.85
C CYS A 175 9.40 9.03 18.59
N ASN A 176 10.73 8.88 18.63
CA ASN A 176 11.38 7.60 18.54
C ASN A 176 11.69 7.04 19.93
N MET A 177 10.77 6.22 20.46
CA MET A 177 10.92 5.61 21.80
C MET A 177 12.13 4.66 21.91
N THR A 178 12.72 4.22 20.80
CA THR A 178 13.91 3.36 20.80
C THR A 178 15.21 4.14 21.02
N ALA A 179 15.18 5.48 20.88
CA ALA A 179 16.36 6.34 21.03
C ALA A 179 16.72 6.65 22.50
N GLY A 180 16.01 6.09 23.49
CA GLY A 180 16.34 6.21 24.91
C GLY A 180 16.11 7.60 25.54
N GLY A 181 15.58 8.56 24.78
CA GLY A 181 15.18 9.89 25.26
C GLY A 181 13.69 10.00 25.58
N ASN A 182 13.34 10.83 26.57
CA ASN A 182 11.95 11.13 26.91
C ASN A 182 11.48 12.30 26.05
N CYS A 183 10.70 12.09 24.98
CA CYS A 183 10.19 13.18 24.12
C CYS A 183 9.31 14.18 24.87
N THR A 184 9.97 15.11 25.56
CA THR A 184 9.34 16.17 26.32
C THR A 184 8.96 17.30 25.38
N SER A 185 7.98 18.11 25.79
CA SER A 185 7.54 19.27 25.02
C SER A 185 8.65 20.31 24.79
N GLU A 186 9.66 20.34 25.65
CA GLU A 186 10.82 21.23 25.53
C GLU A 186 11.79 20.75 24.44
N GLU A 187 12.09 19.46 24.41
CA GLU A 187 12.96 18.87 23.37
C GLU A 187 12.32 18.95 21.99
N LEU A 188 11.00 18.82 21.89
CA LEU A 188 10.29 18.91 20.60
C LEU A 188 10.21 20.33 20.03
N LYS A 189 10.52 21.37 20.83
CA LYS A 189 10.62 22.76 20.37
C LYS A 189 12.02 23.14 19.91
N ASP A 190 13.04 22.48 20.45
CA ASP A 190 14.45 22.69 20.08
C ASP A 190 14.86 21.71 18.98
N LEU A 191 15.14 22.21 17.77
CA LEU A 191 15.49 21.36 16.62
C LEU A 191 16.73 20.49 16.86
N ASN A 192 17.71 20.98 17.62
CA ASN A 192 18.94 20.23 17.89
C ASN A 192 18.68 19.06 18.85
N LYS A 193 17.81 19.26 19.83
CA LYS A 193 17.40 18.20 20.76
C LYS A 193 16.42 17.24 20.09
N ALA A 194 15.45 17.78 19.35
CA ALA A 194 14.48 17.00 18.59
C ALA A 194 15.18 16.01 17.63
N ALA A 195 16.27 16.43 16.98
CA ALA A 195 17.07 15.59 16.09
C ALA A 195 17.52 14.25 16.72
N LEU A 196 17.69 14.21 18.04
CA LEU A 196 18.16 13.03 18.79
C LEU A 196 17.00 12.11 19.23
N VAL A 197 15.79 12.65 19.34
CA VAL A 197 14.64 11.94 19.95
C VAL A 197 13.50 11.64 18.97
N VAL A 198 13.51 12.22 17.76
CA VAL A 198 12.47 12.01 16.73
C VAL A 198 12.94 11.13 15.57
N TYR A 199 11.98 10.59 14.80
CA TYR A 199 12.28 9.88 13.57
C TYR A 199 12.88 10.81 12.50
N GLN A 200 14.16 10.60 12.18
CA GLN A 200 14.89 11.36 11.16
C GLN A 200 14.56 11.00 9.71
N ARG A 201 13.85 9.88 9.46
CA ARG A 201 13.60 9.39 8.10
C ARG A 201 12.13 9.23 7.79
N VAL A 202 11.75 9.67 6.60
CA VAL A 202 10.60 9.14 5.88
C VAL A 202 10.89 7.69 5.52
N ARG A 203 10.32 6.73 6.28
CA ARG A 203 10.48 5.29 5.99
C ARG A 203 9.83 4.88 4.66
N THR A 204 9.00 5.74 4.08
CA THR A 204 8.24 5.51 2.85
C THR A 204 9.08 5.35 1.57
N LEU A 205 10.42 5.44 1.64
CA LEU A 205 11.30 5.15 0.51
C LEU A 205 12.31 4.02 0.74
N MET A 206 12.14 3.20 1.79
CA MET A 206 12.85 1.90 1.86
C MET A 206 12.10 0.75 1.17
N LEU A 207 10.98 0.99 0.48
CA LEU A 207 10.41 -0.01 -0.44
C LEU A 207 10.78 0.23 -1.91
N LEU A 208 11.18 1.45 -2.30
CA LEU A 208 11.67 1.73 -3.65
C LEU A 208 13.20 1.87 -3.74
N ASN A 209 13.90 2.03 -2.62
CA ASN A 209 15.35 2.22 -2.61
C ASN A 209 16.10 1.27 -1.68
N THR A 210 15.57 0.07 -1.39
CA THR A 210 16.41 -0.99 -0.84
C THR A 210 17.38 -1.50 -1.90
N PRO A 211 18.71 -1.45 -1.67
CA PRO A 211 19.68 -2.17 -2.50
C PRO A 211 19.47 -3.70 -2.49
N LYS A 212 18.55 -4.23 -1.68
CA LYS A 212 18.18 -5.66 -1.64
C LYS A 212 17.25 -6.09 -2.80
N SER A 213 16.28 -5.28 -3.23
CA SER A 213 15.38 -5.68 -4.35
C SER A 213 16.06 -5.52 -5.70
N ILE A 214 16.92 -4.51 -5.87
CA ILE A 214 17.75 -4.34 -7.07
C ILE A 214 18.74 -5.51 -7.21
N LYS A 215 19.37 -5.96 -6.11
CA LYS A 215 20.22 -7.18 -6.13
C LYS A 215 19.44 -8.43 -6.51
N SER A 216 18.17 -8.56 -6.09
CA SER A 216 17.32 -9.67 -6.48
C SER A 216 16.94 -9.62 -7.96
N LEU A 217 16.59 -8.45 -8.49
CA LEU A 217 16.29 -8.23 -9.92
C LEU A 217 17.54 -8.37 -10.82
N GLU A 218 18.71 -7.97 -10.35
CA GLU A 218 19.99 -8.24 -11.05
C GLU A 218 20.36 -9.73 -10.98
N LEU A 219 20.11 -10.42 -9.86
CA LEU A 219 20.27 -11.87 -9.77
C LEU A 219 19.33 -12.60 -10.75
N PHE A 220 18.07 -12.18 -10.89
CA PHE A 220 17.16 -12.75 -11.89
C PHE A 220 17.61 -12.44 -13.34
N ARG A 221 18.10 -11.22 -13.61
CA ARG A 221 18.67 -10.85 -14.92
C ARG A 221 19.92 -11.64 -15.27
N ASN A 222 20.80 -11.90 -14.31
CA ASN A 222 22.05 -12.64 -14.50
C ASN A 222 21.80 -14.16 -14.58
N SER A 223 20.82 -14.68 -13.83
CA SER A 223 20.41 -16.08 -13.91
C SER A 223 19.68 -16.39 -15.22
N GLY A 224 18.87 -15.45 -15.74
CA GLY A 224 18.23 -15.55 -17.06
C GLY A 224 19.23 -15.50 -18.23
N LYS A 225 20.32 -14.72 -18.11
CA LYS A 225 21.40 -14.73 -19.11
C LYS A 225 22.22 -16.02 -19.11
N LYS A 226 22.32 -16.72 -17.98
CA LYS A 226 23.04 -18.01 -17.86
C LYS A 226 22.27 -19.19 -18.46
N ILE A 227 20.95 -19.09 -18.55
CA ILE A 227 20.08 -20.10 -19.18
C ILE A 227 20.02 -19.94 -20.71
N LEU A 228 20.40 -18.78 -21.27
CA LEU A 228 20.37 -18.51 -22.71
C LEU A 228 21.70 -18.81 -23.43
N LEU A 229 22.70 -19.33 -22.71
CA LEU A 229 24.03 -19.70 -23.23
C LEU A 229 24.37 -21.19 -23.00
N LEU A 230 23.36 -22.01 -22.71
CA LEU A 230 23.38 -23.48 -22.76
C LEU A 230 22.29 -23.94 -23.74
#